data_AF-A0A357JFT2-F1
#
_entry.id   AF-A0A357JFT2-F1
#
_cell.length_a   1.000
_cell.length_b   1.000
_cell.length_c   1.000
_cell.angle_alpha   90.00
_cell.angle_beta   90.00
_cell.angle_gamma   90.00
#
_symmetry.space_group_name_H-M   'P 1'
#
loop_
_entity.id
_entity.type
_entity.pdbx_description
1 polymer ?
#
loop_
_entity_poly.entity_id
_entity_poly.type
_entity_poly.pdbx_seq_one_letter_code
_entity_poly.pdbx_strand_id
1 'polypeptide(L)'
;MHNETDSIQKISSEEIDKCISILEQLVTDTDQIFEIPKEKRTALLKASGMLSRPSREEFSRRKKNGKKAAKRKIDTRNRLARKETGIRSARESVVFVAPKLLGASSLASKEQQVLTSPRNCYVCKTKF
;
A
#
# COMPACT_ATOMS: atom_id res chain seq x y z
N MET A 1 -29.19 15.91 -4.80
CA MET A 1 -28.29 15.03 -4.03
C MET A 1 -26.91 15.16 -4.65
N HIS A 2 -26.09 16.07 -4.10
CA HIS A 2 -24.77 16.39 -4.65
C HIS A 2 -23.79 15.27 -4.29
N ASN A 3 -23.40 14.47 -5.28
CA ASN A 3 -22.26 13.57 -5.17
C ASN A 3 -21.00 14.41 -5.39
N GLU A 4 -20.42 14.92 -4.31
CA GLU A 4 -19.04 15.43 -4.35
C GLU A 4 -18.10 14.23 -4.37
N THR A 5 -17.42 14.06 -5.49
CA THR A 5 -16.27 13.18 -5.65
C THR A 5 -15.17 13.67 -4.72
N ASP A 6 -15.12 13.11 -3.52
CA ASP A 6 -14.10 13.40 -2.53
C ASP A 6 -12.75 12.95 -3.09
N SER A 7 -11.99 13.90 -3.62
CA SER A 7 -10.61 13.68 -4.05
C SER A 7 -9.86 13.23 -2.82
N ILE A 8 -9.34 11.98 -2.81
CA ILE A 8 -8.52 11.48 -1.71
C ILE A 8 -7.21 12.26 -1.73
N GLN A 9 -7.19 13.42 -1.09
CA GLN A 9 -6.00 14.19 -0.81
C GLN A 9 -5.13 13.34 0.10
N LYS A 10 -3.94 12.97 -0.40
CA LYS A 10 -2.98 12.22 0.41
C LYS A 10 -2.36 13.20 1.40
N ILE A 11 -2.48 12.89 2.68
CA ILE A 11 -1.84 13.65 3.76
C ILE A 11 -0.31 13.58 3.56
N SER A 12 0.34 14.74 3.56
CA SER A 12 1.79 14.88 3.48
C SER A 12 2.46 14.51 4.80
N SER A 13 3.76 14.20 4.78
CA SER A 13 4.53 13.94 6.01
C SER A 13 4.56 15.18 6.91
N GLU A 14 4.74 16.36 6.34
CA GLU A 14 4.81 17.63 7.08
C GLU A 14 3.51 17.94 7.85
N GLU A 15 2.35 17.61 7.27
CA GLU A 15 1.05 17.77 7.95
C GLU A 15 0.91 16.80 9.12
N ILE A 16 1.42 15.57 8.98
CA ILE A 16 1.43 14.58 10.07
C ILE A 16 2.32 15.07 11.21
N ASP A 17 3.52 15.55 10.90
CA ASP A 17 4.48 16.03 11.91
C ASP A 17 3.92 17.25 12.66
N LYS A 18 3.30 18.19 11.94
CA LYS A 18 2.59 19.33 12.55
C LYS A 18 1.44 18.88 13.45
N CYS A 19 0.64 17.90 13.01
CA CYS A 19 -0.48 17.37 13.79
C CYS A 19 0.00 16.71 15.10
N ILE A 20 1.08 15.91 15.02
CA ILE A 20 1.69 15.27 16.20
C ILE A 20 2.19 16.33 17.18
N SER A 21 2.95 17.32 16.69
CA SER A 21 3.47 18.41 17.52
C SER A 21 2.37 19.16 18.27
N ILE A 22 1.27 19.51 17.59
CA ILE A 22 0.12 20.18 18.20
C ILE A 22 -0.53 19.30 19.27
N LEU A 23 -0.74 18.00 18.98
CA LEU A 23 -1.35 17.09 19.94
C LEU A 23 -0.47 16.90 21.19
N GLU A 24 0.85 16.82 21.01
CA GLU A 24 1.81 16.74 22.12
C GLU A 24 1.85 18.02 22.96
N GLN A 25 1.77 19.19 22.32
CA GLN A 25 1.65 20.48 23.01
C GLN A 25 0.38 20.55 23.86
N LEU A 26 -0.77 20.16 23.31
CA LEU A 26 -2.05 20.13 24.04
C LEU A 26 -2.07 19.11 25.19
N VAL A 27 -1.24 18.07 25.13
CA VAL A 27 -1.06 17.10 26.22
C VAL A 27 -0.12 17.66 27.30
N THR A 28 0.88 18.43 26.91
CA THR A 28 1.89 19.01 27.82
C THR A 28 1.35 20.24 28.55
N ASP A 29 0.63 21.11 27.84
CA ASP A 29 -0.05 22.28 28.37
C ASP A 29 -1.56 22.10 28.24
N THR A 30 -2.17 21.58 29.30
CA THR A 30 -3.58 21.21 29.33
C THR A 30 -4.52 22.41 29.33
N ASP A 31 -4.04 23.62 29.59
CA ASP A 31 -4.90 24.80 29.72
C ASP A 31 -5.29 25.38 28.35
N GLN A 32 -4.41 25.22 27.35
CA GLN A 32 -4.66 25.66 25.97
C GLN A 32 -5.92 25.04 25.35
N ILE A 33 -6.35 23.85 25.81
CA ILE A 33 -7.57 23.21 25.34
C ILE A 33 -8.83 24.03 25.67
N PHE A 34 -8.79 24.87 26.70
CA PHE A 34 -9.90 25.72 27.13
C PHE A 34 -9.95 27.05 26.36
N GLU A 35 -8.84 27.48 25.78
CA GLU A 35 -8.77 28.66 24.90
C GLU A 35 -9.41 28.38 23.52
N ILE A 36 -9.47 27.11 23.13
CA ILE A 36 -10.08 26.69 21.87
C ILE A 36 -11.62 26.80 21.95
N PRO A 37 -12.29 27.39 20.94
CA PRO A 37 -13.75 27.44 20.88
C PRO A 37 -14.39 26.07 21.05
N LYS A 38 -15.47 26.00 21.84
CA LYS A 38 -16.14 24.74 22.24
C LYS A 38 -16.43 23.81 21.06
N GLU A 39 -16.85 24.34 19.92
CA GLU A 39 -17.14 23.57 18.71
C GLU A 39 -15.89 22.89 18.16
N LYS A 40 -14.80 23.65 17.99
CA LYS A 40 -13.51 23.13 17.51
C LYS A 40 -12.91 22.12 18.48
N ARG A 41 -12.97 22.40 19.79
CA ARG A 41 -12.53 21.47 20.84
C ARG A 41 -13.28 20.14 20.77
N THR A 42 -14.60 20.19 20.63
CA THR A 42 -15.45 18.99 20.53
C THR A 42 -15.13 18.20 19.27
N ALA A 43 -14.94 18.87 18.13
CA ALA A 43 -14.56 18.23 16.88
C ALA A 43 -13.19 17.54 16.98
N LEU A 44 -12.19 18.22 17.55
CA LEU A 44 -10.83 17.70 17.74
C LEU A 44 -10.83 16.42 18.60
N LEU A 45 -11.47 16.47 19.77
CA LEU A 45 -11.54 15.33 20.69
C LEU A 45 -12.32 14.16 20.09
N LYS A 46 -13.44 14.45 19.42
CA LYS A 46 -14.25 13.43 18.76
C LYS A 46 -13.49 12.74 17.63
N ALA A 47 -12.79 13.49 16.78
CA ALA A 47 -11.99 12.94 15.69
C ALA A 47 -10.83 12.09 16.22
N SER A 48 -10.08 12.62 17.20
CA SER A 48 -8.97 11.92 17.85
C SER A 48 -9.42 10.63 18.53
N GLY A 49 -10.55 10.69 19.24
CA GLY A 49 -11.17 9.53 19.89
C GLY A 49 -11.62 8.46 18.89
N MET A 50 -12.27 8.84 17.78
CA MET A 50 -12.66 7.89 16.73
C MET A 50 -11.45 7.29 15.99
N LEU A 51 -10.37 8.06 15.85
CA LEU A 51 -9.14 7.59 15.23
C LEU A 51 -8.46 6.54 16.12
N SER A 52 -8.29 6.86 17.41
CA SER A 52 -7.64 6.02 18.41
C SER A 52 -8.48 4.79 18.80
N ARG A 53 -9.79 4.96 19.00
CA ARG A 53 -10.71 3.92 19.45
C ARG A 53 -11.96 3.84 18.56
N PRO A 54 -11.83 3.26 17.35
CA PRO A 54 -12.95 3.07 16.44
C PRO A 54 -13.95 2.02 16.97
N SER A 55 -15.16 2.01 16.41
CA SER A 55 -16.15 0.95 16.69
C SER A 55 -15.63 -0.44 16.27
N ARG A 56 -16.22 -1.50 16.81
CA ARG A 56 -15.82 -2.90 16.49
C ARG A 56 -15.89 -3.18 14.99
N GLU A 57 -16.92 -2.67 14.32
CA GLU A 57 -17.13 -2.83 12.88
C GLU A 57 -16.07 -2.09 12.06
N GLU A 58 -15.82 -0.83 12.41
CA GLU A 58 -14.78 0.00 11.81
C GLU A 58 -13.39 -0.62 11.98
N PHE A 59 -13.07 -1.10 13.18
CA PHE A 59 -11.81 -1.76 13.47
C PHE A 59 -11.61 -3.03 12.61
N SER A 60 -12.65 -3.87 12.52
CA SER A 60 -12.65 -5.07 11.67
C SER A 60 -12.42 -4.71 10.20
N ARG A 61 -13.09 -3.65 9.71
CA ARG A 61 -12.92 -3.14 8.35
C ARG A 61 -11.50 -2.64 8.09
N ARG A 62 -10.92 -1.83 8.99
CA ARG A 62 -9.54 -1.33 8.89
C ARG A 62 -8.53 -2.48 8.81
N LYS A 63 -8.64 -3.48 9.70
CA LYS A 63 -7.76 -4.66 9.71
C LYS A 63 -7.87 -5.48 8.43
N LYS A 64 -9.09 -5.72 7.94
CA LYS A 64 -9.35 -6.44 6.68
C LYS A 64 -8.75 -5.70 5.49
N ASN A 65 -8.93 -4.38 5.43
CA ASN A 65 -8.40 -3.54 4.36
C ASN A 65 -6.87 -3.50 4.37
N GLY A 66 -6.23 -3.39 5.54
CA GLY A 66 -4.78 -3.46 5.68
C GLY A 66 -4.19 -4.77 5.14
N LYS A 67 -4.78 -5.91 5.53
CA LYS A 67 -4.38 -7.24 5.01
C LYS A 67 -4.54 -7.34 3.49
N LYS A 68 -5.66 -6.83 2.95
CA LYS A 68 -5.90 -6.81 1.49
C LYS A 68 -4.88 -5.94 0.76
N ALA A 69 -4.56 -4.76 1.29
CA ALA A 69 -3.58 -3.86 0.69
C ALA A 69 -2.18 -4.49 0.67
N ALA A 70 -1.75 -5.12 1.77
CA ALA A 70 -0.48 -5.85 1.82
C ALA A 70 -0.44 -6.99 0.80
N LYS A 71 -1.51 -7.79 0.71
CA LYS A 71 -1.62 -8.87 -0.29
C LYS A 71 -1.55 -8.33 -1.72
N ARG A 72 -2.26 -7.24 -2.03
CA ARG A 72 -2.20 -6.58 -3.35
C ARG A 72 -0.78 -6.12 -3.69
N LYS A 73 -0.03 -5.55 -2.75
CA LYS A 73 1.38 -5.17 -2.97
C LYS A 73 2.25 -6.37 -3.35
N ILE A 74 2.10 -7.49 -2.63
CA ILE A 74 2.81 -8.74 -2.90
C ILE A 74 2.42 -9.31 -4.27
N ASP A 75 1.12 -9.35 -4.58
CA ASP A 75 0.62 -9.87 -5.86
C ASP A 75 1.12 -9.05 -7.05
N THR A 76 1.15 -7.72 -6.91
CA THR A 76 1.72 -6.82 -7.92
C THR A 76 3.22 -7.07 -8.10
N ARG A 77 3.99 -7.17 -7.02
CA ARG A 77 5.43 -7.49 -7.09
C ARG A 77 5.67 -8.82 -7.80
N ASN A 78 4.95 -9.88 -7.40
CA ASN A 78 5.04 -11.19 -8.03
C ASN A 78 4.56 -11.19 -9.49
N ARG A 79 3.67 -10.27 -9.89
CA ARG A 79 3.26 -10.10 -11.28
C ARG A 79 4.37 -9.43 -12.10
N LEU A 80 4.99 -8.39 -11.57
CA LEU A 80 6.11 -7.69 -12.20
C LEU A 80 7.30 -8.64 -12.40
N ALA A 81 7.72 -9.36 -11.35
CA ALA A 81 8.79 -10.37 -11.44
C ALA A 81 8.53 -11.43 -12.52
N ARG A 82 7.28 -11.85 -12.71
CA ARG A 82 6.93 -12.80 -13.78
C ARG A 82 6.90 -12.18 -15.16
N LYS A 83 6.54 -10.91 -15.31
CA LYS A 83 6.54 -10.23 -16.61
C LYS A 83 7.95 -10.16 -17.21
N GLU A 84 8.94 -10.01 -16.36
CA GLU A 84 10.36 -9.97 -16.72
C GLU A 84 10.89 -11.31 -17.28
N THR A 85 10.18 -12.41 -17.06
CA THR A 85 10.57 -13.73 -17.60
C THR A 85 10.40 -13.78 -19.13
N GLY A 86 11.43 -14.29 -19.83
CA GLY A 86 11.67 -14.04 -21.27
C GLY A 86 10.49 -14.18 -22.25
N ILE A 87 9.65 -15.22 -22.12
CA ILE A 87 8.50 -15.40 -23.03
C ILE A 87 7.42 -14.32 -22.80
N ARG A 88 7.26 -13.85 -21.55
CA ARG A 88 6.27 -12.84 -21.19
C ARG A 88 6.76 -11.43 -21.54
N SER A 89 8.04 -11.15 -21.38
CA SER A 89 8.64 -9.88 -21.81
C SER A 89 8.58 -9.71 -23.34
N ALA A 90 8.80 -10.80 -24.10
CA ALA A 90 8.69 -10.78 -25.56
C ALA A 90 7.25 -10.53 -26.07
N ARG A 91 6.23 -10.70 -25.22
CA ARG A 91 4.82 -10.39 -25.55
C ARG A 91 4.44 -8.94 -25.30
N GLU A 92 5.32 -8.14 -24.70
CA GLU A 92 5.09 -6.70 -24.49
C GLU A 92 5.54 -5.86 -25.70
N SER A 93 6.21 -6.46 -26.70
CA SER A 93 6.59 -5.75 -27.92
C SER A 93 5.37 -5.43 -28.79
N VAL A 94 5.34 -4.22 -29.35
CA VAL A 94 4.24 -3.73 -30.21
C VAL A 94 4.07 -4.60 -31.47
N VAL A 95 5.18 -5.15 -31.98
CA VAL A 95 5.19 -6.12 -33.08
C VAL A 95 5.67 -7.45 -32.52
N PHE A 96 4.91 -8.52 -32.75
CA PHE A 96 5.31 -9.86 -32.37
C PHE A 96 6.47 -10.31 -33.25
N VAL A 97 7.63 -10.54 -32.65
CA VAL A 97 8.80 -11.12 -33.32
C VAL A 97 9.05 -12.50 -32.74
N ALA A 98 9.23 -13.50 -33.60
CA ALA A 98 9.56 -14.85 -33.16
C ALA A 98 10.82 -14.82 -32.28
N PRO A 99 10.73 -15.28 -31.01
CA PRO A 99 11.88 -15.25 -30.12
C PRO A 99 13.01 -16.11 -30.68
N LYS A 100 14.17 -15.50 -30.95
CA LYS A 100 15.40 -16.25 -31.25
C LYS A 100 15.79 -17.06 -30.01
N LEU A 101 16.28 -18.29 -30.21
CA LEU A 101 16.80 -19.10 -29.10
C LEU A 101 17.87 -18.29 -28.35
N LEU A 102 17.58 -17.96 -27.10
CA LEU A 102 18.54 -17.29 -26.22
C LEU A 102 19.67 -18.27 -25.91
N GLY A 103 20.91 -17.89 -26.21
CA GLY A 103 22.08 -18.69 -25.85
C GLY A 103 22.23 -18.79 -24.32
N ALA A 104 22.76 -19.90 -23.82
CA ALA A 104 22.89 -20.16 -22.37
C ALA A 104 23.61 -19.03 -21.60
N SER A 105 24.55 -18.35 -22.24
CA SER A 105 25.24 -17.16 -21.70
C SER A 105 24.29 -16.00 -21.40
N SER A 106 23.34 -15.73 -22.28
CA SER A 106 22.34 -14.65 -22.10
C SER A 106 21.29 -14.94 -21.02
N LEU A 107 21.10 -16.21 -20.66
CA LEU A 107 20.23 -16.63 -19.55
C LEU A 107 20.96 -16.54 -18.21
N ALA A 108 22.27 -16.85 -18.18
CA ALA A 108 23.10 -16.75 -16.97
C ALA A 108 23.30 -15.30 -16.50
N SER A 109 23.30 -14.32 -17.41
CA SER A 109 23.42 -12.90 -17.07
C SER A 109 22.14 -12.26 -16.53
N LYS A 110 21.00 -12.95 -16.54
CA LYS A 110 19.73 -12.39 -16.07
C LYS A 110 19.52 -12.70 -14.60
N GLU A 111 19.24 -11.67 -13.81
CA GLU A 111 18.88 -11.83 -12.40
C GLU A 111 17.56 -12.59 -12.27
N GLN A 112 17.59 -13.70 -11.53
CA GLN A 112 16.38 -14.44 -11.18
C GLN A 112 15.65 -13.74 -10.04
N GLN A 113 14.56 -13.07 -10.38
CA GLN A 113 13.68 -12.44 -9.39
C GLN A 113 12.95 -13.51 -8.57
N VAL A 114 13.14 -13.48 -7.24
CA VAL A 114 12.51 -14.44 -6.32
C VAL A 114 11.05 -14.06 -6.04
N LEU A 115 10.15 -15.04 -6.17
CA LEU A 115 8.75 -14.86 -5.82
C LEU A 115 8.57 -14.91 -4.30
N THR A 116 7.80 -13.96 -3.75
CA THR A 116 7.48 -13.96 -2.31
C THR A 116 6.58 -15.15 -1.92
N SER A 117 5.84 -15.71 -2.87
CA SER A 117 5.05 -16.92 -2.70
C SER A 117 5.50 -17.93 -3.75
N PRO A 118 6.16 -19.02 -3.35
CA PRO A 118 6.68 -20.01 -4.29
C PRO A 118 5.55 -20.72 -5.01
N ARG A 119 5.77 -21.06 -6.27
CA ARG A 119 4.82 -21.81 -7.09
C ARG A 119 5.40 -23.15 -7.50
N ASN A 120 4.52 -24.12 -7.72
CA ASN A 120 4.92 -25.41 -8.24
C ASN A 120 5.11 -25.32 -9.75
N CYS A 121 6.21 -25.87 -10.25
CA CYS A 121 6.37 -26.17 -11.66
C CYS A 121 5.26 -27.12 -12.09
N TYR A 122 4.56 -26.80 -13.17
CA TYR A 122 3.47 -27.65 -13.66
C TYR A 122 3.96 -29.03 -14.14
N VAL A 123 5.25 -29.13 -14.51
CA VAL A 123 5.87 -30.36 -15.02
C VAL A 123 6.43 -31.21 -13.87
N CYS A 124 7.41 -30.69 -13.13
CA CYS A 124 8.13 -31.46 -12.11
C CYS A 124 7.63 -31.21 -10.68
N LYS A 125 6.62 -30.35 -10.48
CA LYS A 125 6.03 -29.98 -9.18
C LYS A 125 7.02 -29.37 -8.18
N THR A 126 8.27 -29.08 -8.58
CA THR A 126 9.25 -28.39 -7.73
C THR A 126 8.82 -26.95 -7.50
N LYS A 127 9.11 -26.43 -6.30
CA LYS A 127 8.82 -25.05 -5.93
C LYS A 127 9.90 -24.12 -6.49
N PHE A 128 9.48 -23.00 -7.06
CA PHE A 128 10.33 -21.90 -7.53
C PHE A 128 9.69 -20.54 -7.20
#